data_AF-A0A1Q5DKH8-F1
#
_entry.id   AF-A0A1Q5DKH8-F1
#
_cell.length_a   1.000
_cell.length_b   1.000
_cell.length_c   1.000
_cell.angle_alpha   90.00
_cell.angle_beta   90.00
_cell.angle_gamma   90.00
#
_symmetry.space_group_name_H-M   'P 1'
#
loop_
_entity.id
_entity.type
_entity.pdbx_description
1 polymer ?
#
loop_
_entity_poly.entity_id
_entity_poly.type
_entity_poly.pdbx_seq_one_letter_code
_entity_poly.pdbx_strand_id
1 'polypeptide(L)'
;MTAGVPGPVDNGDDKGGLRAALSGLTTRGRSFLAAGVAAAVCAYVLGQGDLLRVGLLLAVLPLVCVIVLYRTRYRVAGSRRLSPSRVPAGEEARVHLRMDNVSRMPTGLLMLQDRVPYVLGPRPRFVLDRVEAGGVREVSYRVRSDLRGRYPLGPLQLRLSDPFGMCELTRSFSAYDTLVVIPRTEPLPALRLAGEASGYGDGRQRSLALAGEDDTIPRGYRHGDDLRRVHWRSTARYGELMVRREEQPQRARCTVLLDTRRIAYQGAGPGSAFEWAVSGAASVMVHMLERGFAVRLLMDDGSTVPGESGDGFSGSAHDSADSAGLMMDTLAVVDHSDGGGLSRAYDVLRGNNEGLLVAFFGDLDEEQIAVAARMRQRSRGAVAFVLGSEDWARGREAGASASLSPGSSAPAADGLRLLREAGWTAVKAPPGTELARLWRQAGEERSGVGSTTGFSGGWS
;
A
#
# COMPACT_ATOMS: atom_id res chain seq x y z
N MET A 1 -11.99 -9.58 10.90
CA MET A 1 -11.92 -9.34 12.36
C MET A 1 -11.34 -10.58 13.01
N THR A 2 -10.03 -10.61 13.22
CA THR A 2 -9.33 -11.64 13.98
C THR A 2 -8.37 -10.88 14.87
N ALA A 3 -8.66 -10.88 16.17
CA ALA A 3 -7.78 -10.31 17.17
C ALA A 3 -6.49 -11.14 17.17
N GLY A 4 -5.38 -10.52 16.79
CA GLY A 4 -4.07 -11.14 16.87
C GLY A 4 -3.79 -11.57 18.31
N VAL A 5 -3.56 -12.86 18.49
CA VAL A 5 -3.09 -13.47 19.74
C VAL A 5 -1.80 -12.74 20.16
N PRO A 6 -1.66 -12.26 21.40
CA PRO A 6 -0.40 -11.69 21.85
C PRO A 6 0.68 -12.77 21.82
N GLY A 7 1.67 -12.59 20.94
CA GLY A 7 2.83 -13.46 20.86
C GLY A 7 3.58 -13.52 22.21
N PRO A 8 4.30 -14.61 22.48
CA PRO A 8 5.02 -14.77 23.74
C PRO A 8 6.05 -13.65 23.89
N VAL A 9 6.01 -13.01 25.06
CA VAL A 9 6.97 -11.97 25.46
C VAL A 9 8.33 -12.65 25.56
N ASP A 10 9.25 -12.26 24.68
CA ASP A 10 10.64 -12.69 24.75
C ASP A 10 11.27 -12.14 26.04
N ASN A 11 11.37 -12.99 27.07
CA ASN A 11 12.04 -12.74 28.33
C ASN A 11 13.55 -13.02 28.19
N GLY A 12 14.18 -12.48 27.16
CA GLY A 12 15.62 -12.51 26.99
C GLY A 12 16.31 -11.41 27.79
N ASP A 13 16.61 -11.68 29.07
CA ASP A 13 17.74 -11.18 29.90
C ASP A 13 17.41 -11.02 31.40
N ASP A 14 17.02 -12.12 32.06
CA ASP A 14 16.72 -12.13 33.51
C ASP A 14 17.96 -12.09 34.42
N LYS A 15 19.19 -12.17 33.89
CA LYS A 15 20.43 -12.13 34.71
C LYS A 15 21.03 -10.72 34.89
N GLY A 16 20.44 -9.69 34.28
CA GLY A 16 20.93 -8.31 34.31
C GLY A 16 20.04 -7.26 35.01
N GLY A 17 18.83 -7.61 35.43
CA GLY A 17 17.76 -6.65 35.75
C GLY A 17 18.12 -5.57 36.78
N LEU A 18 18.73 -5.93 37.90
CA LEU A 18 19.10 -4.99 38.98
C LEU A 18 20.33 -4.13 38.62
N ARG A 19 21.31 -4.70 37.89
CA ARG A 19 22.47 -3.94 37.37
C ARG A 19 22.04 -2.96 36.29
N ALA A 20 21.13 -3.37 35.41
CA ALA A 20 20.50 -2.49 34.44
C ALA A 20 19.69 -1.38 35.11
N ALA A 21 18.99 -1.67 36.22
CA ALA A 21 18.28 -0.65 37.00
C ALA A 21 19.21 0.35 37.67
N LEU A 22 20.34 -0.11 38.24
CA LEU A 22 21.38 0.76 38.80
C LEU A 22 22.10 1.59 37.73
N SER A 23 22.18 1.10 36.48
CA SER A 23 22.68 1.89 35.34
C SER A 23 21.77 3.08 34.99
N GLY A 24 20.50 3.01 35.40
CA GLY A 24 19.52 4.09 35.27
C GLY A 24 19.67 5.24 36.28
N LEU A 25 20.65 5.21 37.19
CA LEU A 25 20.91 6.33 38.10
C LEU A 25 21.38 7.56 37.31
N THR A 26 20.67 8.68 37.48
CA THR A 26 21.04 9.96 36.89
C THR A 26 22.26 10.54 37.59
N THR A 27 22.83 11.63 37.05
CA THR A 27 23.92 12.36 37.71
C THR A 27 23.56 12.73 39.16
N ARG A 28 22.30 13.11 39.42
CA ARG A 28 21.83 13.42 40.78
C ARG A 28 21.83 12.19 41.67
N GLY A 29 21.29 11.06 41.21
CA GLY A 29 21.27 9.82 41.97
C GLY A 29 22.67 9.31 42.30
N ARG A 30 23.61 9.42 41.36
CA ARG A 30 25.02 9.06 41.56
C ARG A 30 25.70 9.97 42.58
N SER A 31 25.48 11.28 42.52
CA SER A 31 26.03 12.23 43.50
C SER A 31 25.49 12.01 44.91
N PHE A 32 24.18 11.75 45.05
CA PHE A 32 23.57 11.45 46.35
C PHE A 32 24.10 10.14 46.93
N LEU A 33 24.23 9.10 46.11
CA LEU A 33 24.82 7.83 46.53
C LEU A 33 26.29 8.00 46.95
N ALA A 34 27.09 8.73 46.17
CA ALA A 34 28.49 8.99 46.48
C ALA A 34 28.64 9.82 47.76
N ALA A 35 27.84 10.87 47.94
CA ALA A 35 27.83 11.70 49.14
C ALA A 35 27.40 10.89 50.38
N GLY A 36 26.39 10.02 50.25
CA GLY A 36 25.95 9.13 51.33
C GLY A 36 27.04 8.15 51.75
N VAL A 37 27.72 7.52 50.78
CA VAL A 37 28.86 6.62 51.05
C VAL A 37 30.02 7.37 51.70
N ALA A 38 30.40 8.53 51.19
CA ALA A 38 31.47 9.36 51.76
C ALA A 38 31.14 9.78 53.20
N ALA A 39 29.92 10.24 53.46
CA ALA A 39 29.47 10.60 54.81
C ALA A 39 29.47 9.40 55.77
N ALA A 40 29.07 8.21 55.31
CA ALA A 40 29.12 6.99 56.12
C ALA A 40 30.56 6.58 56.47
N VAL A 41 31.51 6.70 55.53
CA VAL A 41 32.94 6.45 55.78
C VAL A 41 33.50 7.45 56.79
N CYS A 42 33.23 8.75 56.60
CA CYS A 42 33.65 9.77 57.56
C CYS A 42 33.06 9.53 58.96
N ALA A 43 31.79 9.13 59.04
CA ALA A 43 31.13 8.80 60.31
C ALA A 43 31.79 7.63 61.03
N TYR A 44 32.19 6.60 60.29
CA TYR A 44 32.90 5.45 60.83
C TYR A 44 34.28 5.85 61.38
N VAL A 45 35.04 6.67 60.64
CA VAL A 45 36.37 7.15 61.06
C VAL A 45 36.28 8.09 62.27
N LEU A 46 35.28 8.97 62.31
CA LEU A 46 35.10 9.97 63.37
C LEU A 46 34.33 9.43 64.60
N GLY A 47 33.77 8.21 64.53
CA GLY A 47 32.95 7.63 65.59
C GLY A 47 31.61 8.35 65.82
N GLN A 48 31.15 9.15 64.87
CA GLN A 48 29.97 10.01 65.04
C GLN A 48 28.71 9.37 64.46
N GLY A 49 27.86 8.83 65.34
CA GLY A 49 26.63 8.13 64.96
C GLY A 49 25.62 8.98 64.18
N ASP A 50 25.56 10.29 64.44
CA ASP A 50 24.63 11.19 63.75
C ASP A 50 24.98 11.35 62.26
N LEU A 51 26.28 11.43 61.94
CA LEU A 51 26.76 11.53 60.56
C LEU A 51 26.47 10.23 59.78
N LEU A 52 26.51 9.07 60.46
CA LEU A 52 26.17 7.78 59.86
C LEU A 52 24.69 7.73 59.46
N ARG A 53 23.78 8.26 60.28
CA ARG A 53 22.35 8.31 59.95
C ARG A 53 22.08 9.15 58.71
N VAL A 54 22.73 10.31 58.59
CA VAL A 54 22.62 11.18 57.42
C VAL A 54 23.20 10.51 56.17
N GLY A 55 24.38 9.91 56.27
CA GLY A 55 25.00 9.17 55.17
C GLY A 55 24.14 8.00 54.69
N LEU A 56 23.56 7.25 55.62
CA LEU A 56 22.64 6.15 55.32
C LEU A 56 21.37 6.65 54.62
N LEU A 57 20.75 7.73 55.11
CA LEU A 57 19.55 8.31 54.48
C LEU A 57 19.83 8.72 53.02
N LEU A 58 20.96 9.39 52.78
CA LEU A 58 21.39 9.83 51.46
C LEU A 58 21.67 8.66 50.50
N ALA A 59 22.22 7.56 51.01
CA ALA A 59 22.49 6.35 50.22
C ALA A 59 21.23 5.50 49.97
N VAL A 60 20.32 5.42 50.95
CA VAL A 60 19.08 4.62 50.85
C VAL A 60 18.09 5.25 49.87
N LEU A 61 17.96 6.57 49.84
CA LEU A 61 17.01 7.27 48.97
C LEU A 61 17.14 6.88 47.47
N PRO A 62 18.31 6.96 46.81
CA PRO A 62 18.45 6.56 45.41
C PRO A 62 18.21 5.05 45.21
N LEU A 63 18.55 4.19 46.18
CA LEU A 63 18.28 2.75 46.11
C LEU A 63 16.77 2.47 46.15
N VAL A 64 16.02 3.18 47.00
CA VAL A 64 14.55 3.09 47.06
C VAL A 64 13.95 3.54 45.73
N CYS A 65 14.42 4.65 45.15
CA CYS A 65 13.96 5.12 43.83
C CYS A 65 14.18 4.06 42.73
N VAL A 66 15.35 3.42 42.69
CA VAL A 66 15.67 2.34 41.74
C VAL A 66 14.72 1.15 41.94
N ILE A 67 14.50 0.70 43.18
CA ILE A 67 13.61 -0.44 43.48
C ILE A 67 12.16 -0.13 43.08
N VAL A 68 11.66 1.06 43.40
CA VAL A 68 10.30 1.49 43.05
C VAL A 68 10.13 1.55 41.53
N LEU A 69 11.05 2.19 40.81
CA LEU A 69 10.96 2.28 39.34
C LEU A 69 11.13 0.91 38.67
N TYR A 70 12.02 0.06 39.17
CA TYR A 70 12.19 -1.30 38.65
C TYR A 70 10.90 -2.12 38.78
N ARG A 71 10.22 -2.05 39.93
CA ARG A 71 8.92 -2.75 40.11
C ARG A 71 7.83 -2.17 39.21
N THR A 72 7.79 -0.85 39.08
CA THR A 72 6.81 -0.16 38.22
C THR A 72 7.02 -0.51 36.75
N ARG A 73 8.27 -0.60 36.29
CA ARG A 73 8.63 -0.94 34.90
C ARG A 73 7.91 -2.18 34.39
N TYR A 74 7.86 -3.27 35.17
CA TYR A 74 7.26 -4.54 34.73
C TYR A 74 5.73 -4.55 34.79
N ARG A 75 5.12 -3.60 35.49
CA ARG A 75 3.66 -3.55 35.72
C ARG A 75 2.93 -2.52 34.85
N VAL A 76 3.57 -2.08 33.78
CA VAL A 76 3.00 -1.12 32.82
C VAL A 76 3.01 -1.77 31.44
N ALA A 77 1.84 -1.92 30.82
CA ALA A 77 1.69 -2.48 29.48
C ALA A 77 1.36 -1.36 28.48
N GLY A 78 2.06 -1.33 27.35
CA GLY A 78 1.82 -0.38 26.27
C GLY A 78 1.35 -1.12 25.03
N SER A 79 0.33 -0.60 24.37
CA SER A 79 -0.12 -1.07 23.06
C SER A 79 -0.28 0.09 22.09
N ARG A 80 -0.10 -0.20 20.80
CA ARG A 80 -0.36 0.73 19.71
C ARG A 80 -1.43 0.13 18.80
N ARG A 81 -2.30 0.99 18.30
CA ARG A 81 -3.27 0.66 17.26
C ARG A 81 -3.26 1.75 16.20
N LEU A 82 -3.13 1.33 14.95
CA LEU A 82 -3.19 2.19 13.79
C LEU A 82 -4.57 2.09 13.13
N SER A 83 -5.19 3.22 12.82
CA SER A 83 -6.50 3.27 12.18
C SER A 83 -6.60 4.43 11.17
N PRO A 84 -6.81 4.17 9.87
CA PRO A 84 -6.67 2.87 9.18
C PRO A 84 -5.19 2.45 9.02
N SER A 85 -4.92 1.16 8.77
CA SER A 85 -3.57 0.65 8.50
C SER A 85 -3.11 0.82 7.05
N ARG A 86 -4.06 1.03 6.13
CA ARG A 86 -3.83 1.40 4.74
C ARG A 86 -4.47 2.77 4.50
N VAL A 87 -3.73 3.69 3.90
CA VAL A 87 -4.18 5.06 3.63
C VAL A 87 -3.66 5.53 2.27
N PRO A 88 -4.47 6.22 1.44
CA PRO A 88 -3.96 6.87 0.24
C PRO A 88 -2.88 7.90 0.56
N ALA A 89 -1.92 8.09 -0.35
CA ALA A 89 -0.90 9.13 -0.21
C ALA A 89 -1.56 10.50 0.01
N GLY A 90 -1.05 11.28 0.96
CA GLY A 90 -1.57 12.59 1.37
C GLY A 90 -2.77 12.58 2.31
N GLU A 91 -3.36 11.42 2.61
CA GLU A 91 -4.38 11.29 3.65
C GLU A 91 -3.74 11.00 5.03
N GLU A 92 -4.48 11.33 6.09
CA GLU A 92 -4.02 11.18 7.47
C GLU A 92 -4.49 9.84 8.07
N ALA A 93 -3.58 9.13 8.75
CA ALA A 93 -3.94 8.01 9.62
C ALA A 93 -3.74 8.41 11.10
N ARG A 94 -4.55 7.83 11.99
CA ARG A 94 -4.44 8.08 13.43
C ARG A 94 -3.79 6.91 14.13
N VAL A 95 -2.74 7.21 14.89
CA VAL A 95 -2.09 6.26 15.79
C VAL A 95 -2.64 6.48 17.19
N HIS A 96 -3.19 5.42 17.77
CA HIS A 96 -3.67 5.38 19.14
C HIS A 96 -2.65 4.62 19.99
N LEU A 97 -2.11 5.30 20.99
CA LEU A 97 -1.24 4.72 21.99
C LEU A 97 -2.03 4.53 23.27
N ARG A 98 -2.05 3.31 23.78
CA ARG A 98 -2.73 2.96 25.01
C ARG A 98 -1.73 2.45 26.03
N MET A 99 -1.82 2.98 27.24
CA MET A 99 -0.99 2.64 28.38
C MET A 99 -1.86 2.11 29.52
N ASP A 100 -1.62 0.88 29.93
CA ASP A 100 -2.35 0.20 31.00
C ASP A 100 -1.44 0.00 32.22
N ASN A 101 -1.85 0.53 33.37
CA ASN A 101 -1.20 0.26 34.65
C ASN A 101 -1.79 -1.01 35.27
N VAL A 102 -1.13 -2.15 35.11
CA VAL A 102 -1.59 -3.43 35.69
C VAL A 102 -1.21 -3.58 37.17
N SER A 103 -0.68 -2.53 37.80
CA SER A 103 -0.31 -2.54 39.21
C SER A 103 -1.43 -2.05 40.13
N ARG A 104 -1.30 -2.37 41.42
CA ARG A 104 -2.18 -1.87 42.49
C ARG A 104 -1.73 -0.50 43.03
N MET A 105 -0.70 0.11 42.45
CA MET A 105 -0.15 1.40 42.88
C MET A 105 -0.24 2.42 41.75
N PRO A 106 -0.40 3.71 42.05
CA PRO A 106 -0.30 4.74 41.03
C PRO A 106 1.12 4.81 40.46
N THR A 107 1.22 5.09 39.16
CA THR A 107 2.49 5.32 38.46
C THR A 107 3.01 6.73 38.70
N GLY A 108 4.33 6.94 38.59
CA GLY A 108 4.94 8.27 38.54
C GLY A 108 4.72 8.96 37.20
N LEU A 109 5.52 9.99 36.91
CA LEU A 109 5.53 10.66 35.62
C LEU A 109 6.06 9.69 34.55
N LEU A 110 5.30 9.55 33.46
CA LEU A 110 5.63 8.66 32.37
C LEU A 110 5.85 9.49 31.10
N MET A 111 6.94 9.23 30.39
CA MET A 111 7.17 9.81 29.08
C MET A 111 7.05 8.71 28.02
N LEU A 112 6.01 8.81 27.21
CA LEU A 112 5.76 7.93 26.08
C LEU A 112 6.37 8.54 24.82
N GLN A 113 7.19 7.77 24.13
CA GLN A 113 7.82 8.17 22.87
C GLN A 113 7.60 7.05 21.84
N ASP A 114 7.03 7.39 20.69
CA ASP A 114 6.98 6.47 19.56
C ASP A 114 8.05 6.83 18.52
N ARG A 115 8.58 5.83 17.82
CA ARG A 115 9.53 6.02 16.74
C ARG A 115 8.79 5.91 15.42
N VAL A 116 8.76 7.02 14.69
CA VAL A 116 8.17 7.09 13.35
C VAL A 116 9.25 7.48 12.32
N PRO A 117 9.20 6.95 11.09
CA PRO A 117 10.02 7.43 9.99
C PRO A 117 9.82 8.93 9.76
N TYR A 118 10.90 9.63 9.39
CA TYR A 118 10.89 11.10 9.25
C TYR A 118 9.86 11.62 8.24
N VAL A 119 9.60 10.84 7.18
CA VAL A 119 8.59 11.14 6.15
C VAL A 119 7.16 11.22 6.70
N LEU A 120 6.89 10.64 7.88
CA LEU A 120 5.60 10.72 8.56
C LEU A 120 5.50 11.86 9.58
N GLY A 121 6.59 12.59 9.80
CA GLY A 121 6.67 13.71 10.74
C GLY A 121 7.68 13.50 11.88
N PRO A 122 7.67 14.42 12.87
CA PRO A 122 8.58 14.37 14.01
C PRO A 122 8.26 13.19 14.94
N ARG A 123 9.24 12.78 15.74
CA ARG A 123 9.06 11.72 16.74
C ARG A 123 8.08 12.18 17.83
N PRO A 124 6.88 11.59 17.94
CA PRO A 124 5.89 12.02 18.91
C PRO A 124 6.33 11.67 20.33
N ARG A 125 6.16 12.64 21.24
CA ARG A 125 6.52 12.53 22.65
C ARG A 125 5.36 13.05 23.50
N PHE A 126 4.93 12.25 24.45
CA PHE A 126 3.83 12.58 25.35
C PHE A 126 4.28 12.39 26.78
N VAL A 127 4.03 13.40 27.61
CA VAL A 127 4.16 13.28 29.05
C VAL A 127 2.80 12.91 29.58
N LEU A 128 2.70 11.72 30.16
CA LEU A 128 1.51 11.26 30.86
C LEU A 128 1.72 11.54 32.35
N ASP A 129 0.74 12.20 32.94
CA ASP A 129 0.67 12.33 34.39
C ASP A 129 0.37 10.95 35.03
N ARG A 130 0.39 10.91 36.35
CA ARG A 130 0.10 9.74 37.18
C ARG A 130 -1.09 8.93 36.63
N VAL A 131 -0.82 7.67 36.27
CA VAL A 131 -1.88 6.70 35.97
C VAL A 131 -2.27 5.99 37.27
N GLU A 132 -3.56 5.98 37.57
CA GLU A 132 -4.16 5.33 38.74
C GLU A 132 -3.90 3.82 38.74
N ALA A 133 -4.05 3.18 39.90
CA ALA A 133 -3.96 1.72 40.01
C ALA A 133 -5.04 1.05 39.14
N GLY A 134 -4.64 0.13 38.25
CA GLY A 134 -5.56 -0.43 37.24
C GLY A 134 -6.00 0.56 36.16
N GLY A 135 -5.50 1.80 36.19
CA GLY A 135 -5.90 2.88 35.31
C GLY A 135 -5.33 2.76 33.91
N VAL A 136 -5.93 3.51 32.99
CA VAL A 136 -5.62 3.50 31.57
C VAL A 136 -5.45 4.94 31.09
N ARG A 137 -4.41 5.18 30.30
CA ARG A 137 -4.26 6.44 29.56
C ARG A 137 -4.12 6.17 28.07
N GLU A 138 -4.85 6.95 27.29
CA GLU A 138 -4.81 6.90 25.83
C GLU A 138 -4.38 8.25 25.27
N VAL A 139 -3.47 8.22 24.32
CA VAL A 139 -3.06 9.40 23.56
C VAL A 139 -3.06 9.04 22.10
N SER A 140 -3.41 10.00 21.25
CA SER A 140 -3.38 9.80 19.80
C SER A 140 -2.61 10.89 19.10
N TYR A 141 -2.02 10.52 17.97
CA TYR A 141 -1.38 11.45 17.06
C TYR A 141 -1.69 11.08 15.62
N ARG A 142 -1.45 12.03 14.72
CA ARG A 142 -1.72 11.88 13.29
C ARG A 142 -0.40 11.68 12.54
N VAL A 143 -0.45 10.84 11.52
CA VAL A 143 0.65 10.61 10.58
C VAL A 143 0.12 10.76 9.17
N ARG A 144 0.95 11.33 8.30
CA ARG A 144 0.64 11.54 6.88
C ARG A 144 1.94 11.45 6.08
N SER A 145 1.87 10.82 4.90
CA SER A 145 2.94 10.83 3.91
C SER A 145 2.37 11.18 2.56
N ASP A 146 3.03 12.05 1.80
CA ASP A 146 2.72 12.27 0.38
C ASP A 146 3.43 11.25 -0.53
N LEU A 147 4.37 10.47 0.01
CA LEU A 147 5.05 9.38 -0.70
C LEU A 147 4.44 8.03 -0.33
N ARG A 148 4.14 7.23 -1.34
CA ARG A 148 3.74 5.82 -1.19
C ARG A 148 4.85 5.00 -0.54
N GLY A 149 4.48 3.92 0.16
CA GLY A 149 5.44 3.04 0.79
C GLY A 149 4.91 2.29 2.00
N ARG A 150 5.76 1.43 2.57
CA ARG A 150 5.51 0.72 3.83
C ARG A 150 6.35 1.34 4.93
N TYR A 151 5.68 1.92 5.92
CA TYR A 151 6.34 2.64 7.00
C TYR A 151 6.15 1.90 8.32
N PRO A 152 7.21 1.27 8.86
CA PRO A 152 7.16 0.65 10.17
C PRO A 152 7.14 1.73 11.26
N LEU A 153 6.14 1.66 12.13
CA LEU A 153 6.03 2.45 13.36
C LEU A 153 6.57 1.61 14.51
N GLY A 154 7.37 2.23 15.37
CA GLY A 154 7.95 1.60 16.55
C GLY A 154 9.47 1.54 16.54
N PRO A 155 10.06 1.06 17.66
CA PRO A 155 9.38 0.54 18.84
C PRO A 155 8.77 1.66 19.71
N LEU A 156 7.71 1.34 20.45
CA LEU A 156 7.13 2.22 21.46
C LEU A 156 8.04 2.23 22.69
N GLN A 157 8.48 3.39 23.14
CA GLN A 157 9.39 3.56 24.26
C GLN A 157 8.68 4.30 25.40
N LEU A 158 8.77 3.74 26.60
CA LEU A 158 8.27 4.32 27.84
C LEU A 158 9.47 4.63 28.74
N ARG A 159 9.69 5.91 29.01
CA ARG A 159 10.68 6.41 29.95
C ARG A 159 9.97 6.72 31.27
N LEU A 160 10.41 6.05 32.33
CA LEU A 160 9.92 6.24 33.70
C LEU A 160 10.96 7.04 34.48
N SER A 161 10.51 8.08 35.16
CA SER A 161 11.37 8.92 36.00
C SER A 161 10.79 9.00 37.41
N ASP A 162 11.65 8.96 38.43
CA ASP A 162 11.22 9.14 39.81
C ASP A 162 10.97 10.64 40.12
N PRO A 163 10.17 10.96 41.15
CA PRO A 163 9.88 12.35 41.52
C PRO A 163 11.10 13.20 41.90
N PHE A 164 12.19 12.57 42.37
CA PHE A 164 13.42 13.27 42.75
C PHE A 164 14.42 13.39 41.58
N GLY A 165 14.11 12.77 40.43
CA GLY A 165 14.97 12.75 39.25
C GLY A 165 16.33 12.08 39.49
N MET A 166 16.40 11.14 40.42
CA MET A 166 17.59 10.39 40.80
C MET A 166 17.81 9.14 39.93
N CYS A 167 16.74 8.59 39.36
CA CYS A 167 16.74 7.38 38.58
C CYS A 167 15.76 7.47 37.41
N GLU A 168 16.17 6.90 36.29
CA GLU A 168 15.38 6.83 35.08
C GLU A 168 15.53 5.46 34.43
N LEU A 169 14.41 4.86 34.06
CA LEU A 169 14.40 3.59 33.34
C LEU A 169 13.59 3.70 32.05
N THR A 170 14.15 3.18 30.95
CA THR A 170 13.46 3.13 29.66
C THR A 170 13.03 1.70 29.33
N ARG A 171 11.73 1.46 29.18
CA ARG A 171 11.15 0.21 28.70
C ARG A 171 10.75 0.35 27.23
N SER A 172 11.28 -0.50 26.36
CA SER A 172 10.84 -0.61 24.97
C SER A 172 9.83 -1.74 24.82
N PHE A 173 8.77 -1.50 24.05
CA PHE A 173 7.85 -2.51 23.58
C PHE A 173 8.22 -2.85 22.14
N SER A 174 8.62 -4.10 21.88
CA SER A 174 9.10 -4.57 20.57
C SER A 174 8.01 -4.73 19.51
N ALA A 175 6.79 -4.23 19.76
CA ALA A 175 5.69 -4.27 18.81
C ALA A 175 5.91 -3.23 17.70
N TYR A 176 5.86 -3.69 16.46
CA TYR A 176 5.90 -2.86 15.26
C TYR A 176 4.57 -2.95 14.53
N ASP A 177 4.00 -1.80 14.16
CA ASP A 177 2.85 -1.73 13.27
C ASP A 177 3.31 -1.13 11.96
N THR A 178 2.73 -1.54 10.84
CA THR A 178 3.09 -1.00 9.53
C THR A 178 1.95 -0.15 8.99
N LEU A 179 2.24 1.09 8.66
CA LEU A 179 1.36 1.94 7.84
C LEU A 179 1.71 1.70 6.37
N VAL A 180 0.74 1.27 5.58
CA VAL A 180 0.89 1.15 4.12
C VAL A 180 0.25 2.36 3.47
N VAL A 181 1.06 3.18 2.82
CA VAL A 181 0.60 4.33 2.05
C VAL A 181 0.47 3.90 0.60
N ILE A 182 -0.78 3.73 0.16
CA ILE A 182 -1.13 3.29 -1.19
C ILE A 182 -1.21 4.48 -2.15
N PRO A 183 -1.06 4.30 -3.47
CA PRO A 183 -1.25 5.39 -4.42
C PRO A 183 -2.66 6.00 -4.32
N ARG A 184 -2.77 7.30 -4.65
CA ARG A 184 -4.07 7.96 -4.77
C ARG A 184 -4.86 7.32 -5.90
N THR A 185 -6.18 7.22 -5.72
CA THR A 185 -7.10 6.74 -6.74
C THR A 185 -8.13 7.82 -7.05
N GLU A 186 -8.35 8.09 -8.33
CA GLU A 186 -9.36 9.01 -8.83
C GLU A 186 -10.57 8.22 -9.40
N PRO A 187 -11.81 8.60 -9.07
CA PRO A 187 -12.98 7.95 -9.65
C PRO A 187 -13.07 8.26 -11.15
N LEU A 188 -13.12 7.22 -11.98
CA LEU A 188 -13.22 7.35 -13.44
C LEU A 188 -14.67 7.25 -13.91
N PRO A 189 -15.09 8.04 -14.92
CA PRO A 189 -16.43 7.94 -15.48
C PRO A 189 -16.63 6.60 -16.18
N ALA A 190 -17.83 6.03 -16.05
CA ALA A 190 -18.20 4.80 -16.73
C ALA A 190 -18.32 5.05 -18.25
N LEU A 191 -17.34 4.58 -19.01
CA LEU A 191 -17.30 4.67 -20.47
C LEU A 191 -17.24 3.26 -21.06
N ARG A 192 -17.98 3.03 -22.13
CA ARG A 192 -17.85 1.78 -22.90
C ARG A 192 -16.60 1.85 -23.76
N LEU A 193 -15.55 1.13 -23.39
CA LEU A 193 -14.36 1.02 -24.23
C LEU A 193 -14.57 -0.11 -25.26
N ALA A 194 -14.38 0.16 -26.54
CA ALA A 194 -14.50 -0.85 -27.59
C ALA A 194 -13.51 -2.02 -27.32
N GLY A 195 -14.02 -3.25 -27.27
CA GLY A 195 -13.34 -4.43 -26.69
C GLY A 195 -14.13 -5.04 -25.54
N GLU A 196 -15.00 -4.25 -24.91
CA GLU A 196 -16.23 -4.72 -24.26
C GLU A 196 -17.13 -5.32 -25.35
N ALA A 197 -16.95 -6.61 -25.66
CA ALA A 197 -17.92 -7.30 -26.49
C ALA A 197 -19.30 -7.14 -25.85
N SER A 198 -20.32 -6.85 -26.66
CA SER A 198 -21.73 -6.77 -26.24
C SER A 198 -22.09 -8.06 -25.47
N GLY A 199 -22.09 -8.00 -24.14
CA GLY A 199 -22.36 -9.17 -23.28
C GLY A 199 -21.36 -9.45 -22.16
N TYR A 200 -20.15 -8.88 -22.17
CA TYR A 200 -19.13 -9.14 -21.14
C TYR A 200 -18.67 -7.86 -20.45
N GLY A 201 -18.99 -7.72 -19.16
CA GLY A 201 -18.67 -6.55 -18.33
C GLY A 201 -19.88 -5.97 -17.58
N ASP A 202 -21.09 -6.33 -17.96
CA ASP A 202 -22.31 -6.01 -17.19
C ASP A 202 -22.79 -7.25 -16.40
N GLY A 203 -21.83 -7.83 -15.67
CA GLY A 203 -21.93 -9.16 -15.05
C GLY A 203 -22.99 -9.30 -13.95
N ARG A 204 -23.80 -8.27 -13.71
CA ARG A 204 -24.83 -8.26 -12.67
C ARG A 204 -26.26 -8.19 -13.19
N GLN A 205 -26.49 -7.67 -14.41
CA GLN A 205 -27.85 -7.51 -14.94
C GLN A 205 -28.24 -8.50 -16.04
N ARG A 206 -27.28 -9.12 -16.76
CA ARG A 206 -27.62 -10.09 -17.82
C ARG A 206 -27.55 -11.57 -17.43
N SER A 207 -26.93 -11.91 -16.30
CA SER A 207 -26.88 -13.30 -15.82
C SER A 207 -28.26 -13.87 -15.44
N LEU A 208 -29.23 -13.01 -15.12
CA LEU A 208 -30.62 -13.42 -14.89
C LEU A 208 -31.46 -13.48 -16.18
N ALA A 209 -31.03 -12.81 -17.26
CA ALA A 209 -31.79 -12.70 -18.51
C ALA A 209 -31.43 -13.76 -19.57
N LEU A 210 -30.25 -14.40 -19.45
CA LEU A 210 -29.80 -15.50 -20.32
C LEU A 210 -30.05 -16.89 -19.71
N ALA A 211 -30.86 -16.98 -18.65
CA ALA A 211 -31.33 -18.26 -18.12
C ALA A 211 -32.36 -18.96 -19.04
N GLY A 212 -32.61 -18.43 -20.24
CA GLY A 212 -33.35 -19.05 -21.33
C GLY A 212 -32.53 -19.02 -22.62
N GLU A 213 -32.57 -20.14 -23.35
CA GLU A 213 -31.99 -20.38 -24.69
C GLU A 213 -30.49 -20.80 -24.78
N ASP A 214 -30.25 -22.10 -24.57
CA ASP A 214 -29.73 -23.03 -25.59
C ASP A 214 -28.29 -22.97 -26.17
N ASP A 215 -27.26 -22.54 -25.42
CA ASP A 215 -25.86 -22.70 -25.90
C ASP A 215 -24.92 -23.49 -24.97
N THR A 216 -25.44 -24.56 -24.36
CA THR A 216 -24.61 -25.49 -23.56
C THR A 216 -24.18 -26.68 -24.40
N ILE A 217 -22.89 -26.79 -24.75
CA ILE A 217 -22.34 -27.99 -25.41
C ILE A 217 -22.51 -29.21 -24.47
N PRO A 218 -23.37 -30.18 -24.80
CA PRO A 218 -23.62 -31.32 -23.93
C PRO A 218 -22.39 -32.25 -23.95
N ARG A 219 -21.95 -32.71 -22.77
CA ARG A 219 -20.88 -33.71 -22.64
C ARG A 219 -21.42 -35.00 -22.03
N GLY A 220 -20.75 -36.12 -22.32
CA GLY A 220 -21.04 -37.39 -21.65
C GLY A 220 -20.87 -37.28 -20.13
N TYR A 221 -21.80 -37.91 -19.41
CA TYR A 221 -21.76 -38.08 -17.96
C TYR A 221 -20.51 -38.82 -17.53
N ARG A 222 -19.83 -38.31 -16.50
CA ARG A 222 -18.74 -39.00 -15.81
C ARG A 222 -19.17 -39.31 -14.39
N HIS A 223 -18.69 -40.44 -13.88
CA HIS A 223 -18.96 -40.85 -12.52
C HIS A 223 -18.48 -39.77 -11.53
N GLY A 224 -19.40 -39.20 -10.75
CA GLY A 224 -19.15 -38.03 -9.89
C GLY A 224 -19.89 -36.76 -10.32
N ASP A 225 -20.48 -36.73 -11.52
CA ASP A 225 -21.35 -35.63 -11.94
C ASP A 225 -22.71 -35.70 -11.23
N ASP A 226 -23.24 -34.53 -10.83
CA ASP A 226 -24.55 -34.42 -10.20
C ASP A 226 -25.67 -34.75 -11.20
N LEU A 227 -26.50 -35.75 -10.85
CA LEU A 227 -27.63 -36.22 -11.66
C LEU A 227 -28.69 -35.13 -11.90
N ARG A 228 -28.74 -34.08 -11.06
CA ARG A 228 -29.63 -32.92 -11.25
C ARG A 228 -29.23 -32.07 -12.46
N ARG A 229 -28.00 -32.21 -12.96
CA ARG A 229 -27.46 -31.44 -14.10
C ARG A 229 -27.60 -32.19 -15.43
N VAL A 230 -28.33 -33.31 -15.45
CA VAL A 230 -28.57 -34.11 -16.67
C VAL A 230 -29.50 -33.35 -17.63
N HIS A 231 -29.09 -33.26 -18.88
CA HIS A 231 -29.88 -32.66 -19.95
C HIS A 231 -30.78 -33.70 -20.61
N TRP A 232 -31.98 -33.92 -20.07
CA TRP A 232 -32.88 -34.99 -20.50
C TRP A 232 -33.19 -34.99 -22.02
N ARG A 233 -33.29 -33.81 -22.65
CA ARG A 233 -33.52 -33.69 -24.10
C ARG A 233 -32.33 -34.18 -24.93
N SER A 234 -31.09 -33.95 -24.47
CA SER A 234 -29.89 -34.45 -25.17
C SER A 234 -29.66 -35.92 -24.85
N THR A 235 -29.90 -36.34 -23.60
CA THR A 235 -29.88 -37.75 -23.20
C THR A 235 -30.84 -38.60 -24.05
N ALA A 236 -32.06 -38.11 -24.30
CA ALA A 236 -33.05 -38.79 -25.13
C ALA A 236 -32.62 -38.93 -26.62
N ARG A 237 -31.78 -38.02 -27.12
CA ARG A 237 -31.34 -38.02 -28.53
C ARG A 237 -30.11 -38.91 -28.76
N TYR A 238 -29.19 -38.95 -27.80
CA TYR A 238 -27.91 -39.66 -27.92
C TYR A 238 -27.89 -41.02 -27.22
N GLY A 239 -28.91 -41.34 -26.41
CA GLY A 239 -29.02 -42.64 -25.72
C GLY A 239 -28.08 -42.82 -24.53
N GLU A 240 -27.26 -41.81 -24.21
CA GLU A 240 -26.32 -41.79 -23.09
C GLU A 240 -26.61 -40.58 -22.19
N LEU A 241 -26.31 -40.69 -20.88
CA LEU A 241 -26.50 -39.58 -19.94
C LEU A 241 -25.62 -38.39 -20.36
N MET A 242 -26.26 -37.28 -20.73
CA MET A 242 -25.57 -36.04 -21.08
C MET A 242 -25.69 -35.03 -19.95
N VAL A 243 -24.59 -34.42 -19.53
CA VAL A 243 -24.57 -33.40 -18.47
C VAL A 243 -24.36 -32.03 -19.09
N ARG A 244 -25.10 -31.03 -18.59
CA ARG A 244 -24.88 -29.62 -18.90
C ARG A 244 -23.47 -29.22 -18.47
N ARG A 245 -22.58 -28.91 -19.42
CA ARG A 245 -21.29 -28.29 -19.11
C ARG A 245 -21.55 -26.82 -18.77
N GLU A 246 -21.39 -26.45 -17.51
CA GLU A 246 -21.47 -25.05 -17.11
C GLU A 246 -20.33 -24.28 -17.81
N GLU A 247 -20.68 -23.50 -18.84
CA GLU A 247 -19.75 -22.52 -19.39
C GLU A 247 -19.64 -21.42 -18.34
N GLN A 248 -18.51 -21.37 -17.63
CA GLN A 248 -18.25 -20.22 -16.77
C GLN A 248 -18.23 -18.99 -17.66
N PRO A 249 -19.04 -17.96 -17.36
CA PRO A 249 -18.96 -16.72 -18.10
C PRO A 249 -17.54 -16.16 -17.95
N GLN A 250 -16.82 -16.19 -19.07
CA GLN A 250 -15.45 -15.79 -19.29
C GLN A 250 -15.30 -14.27 -19.10
N ARG A 251 -15.21 -13.80 -17.85
CA ARG A 251 -15.14 -12.36 -17.49
C ARG A 251 -14.23 -11.59 -18.45
N ALA A 252 -14.67 -10.39 -18.83
CA ALA A 252 -13.84 -9.49 -19.61
C ALA A 252 -12.51 -9.25 -18.88
N ARG A 253 -11.40 -9.40 -19.60
CA ARG A 253 -10.04 -9.26 -19.05
C ARG A 253 -9.52 -7.86 -19.33
N CYS A 254 -8.89 -7.26 -18.32
CA CYS A 254 -8.18 -5.99 -18.45
C CYS A 254 -6.76 -6.14 -17.91
N THR A 255 -5.76 -5.90 -18.75
CA THR A 255 -4.37 -5.81 -18.33
C THR A 255 -3.98 -4.34 -18.25
N VAL A 256 -3.51 -3.90 -17.09
CA VAL A 256 -2.94 -2.58 -16.87
C VAL A 256 -1.43 -2.71 -16.91
N LEU A 257 -0.80 -2.16 -17.95
CA LEU A 257 0.65 -2.12 -18.11
C LEU A 257 1.18 -0.81 -17.51
N LEU A 258 2.07 -0.94 -16.52
CA LEU A 258 2.80 0.18 -15.93
C LEU A 258 4.26 0.12 -16.38
N ASP A 259 4.70 1.14 -17.11
CA ASP A 259 6.12 1.35 -17.37
C ASP A 259 6.80 1.80 -16.07
N THR A 260 7.76 1.03 -15.56
CA THR A 260 8.55 1.39 -14.38
C THR A 260 9.99 1.73 -14.74
N ARG A 261 10.37 1.73 -16.02
CA ARG A 261 11.76 1.96 -16.45
C ARG A 261 12.26 3.31 -15.97
N ARG A 262 13.37 3.33 -15.23
CA ARG A 262 13.99 4.58 -14.74
C ARG A 262 14.28 5.57 -15.87
N ILE A 263 14.72 5.07 -17.02
CA ILE A 263 15.09 5.89 -18.18
C ILE A 263 13.88 6.60 -18.82
N ALA A 264 12.67 6.11 -18.62
CA ALA A 264 11.45 6.66 -19.22
C ALA A 264 10.88 7.86 -18.45
N TYR A 265 11.39 8.15 -17.25
CA TYR A 265 10.87 9.19 -16.37
C TYR A 265 11.98 10.16 -15.94
N GLN A 266 11.65 11.45 -15.93
CA GLN A 266 12.52 12.49 -15.36
C GLN A 266 11.92 13.05 -14.06
N GLY A 267 12.80 13.36 -13.11
CA GLY A 267 12.42 13.93 -11.82
C GLY A 267 11.98 12.88 -10.79
N ALA A 268 11.90 13.31 -9.53
CA ALA A 268 11.52 12.47 -8.40
C ALA A 268 10.55 13.21 -7.45
N GLY A 269 9.84 12.44 -6.63
CA GLY A 269 8.96 12.94 -5.58
C GLY A 269 7.47 12.86 -5.94
N PRO A 270 6.58 13.34 -5.03
CA PRO A 270 5.14 13.05 -5.03
C PRO A 270 4.35 13.52 -6.27
N GLY A 271 4.88 14.49 -7.01
CA GLY A 271 4.26 15.06 -8.22
C GLY A 271 5.00 14.72 -9.51
N SER A 272 5.82 13.67 -9.50
CA SER A 272 6.52 13.21 -10.70
C SER A 272 5.57 12.49 -11.66
N ALA A 273 5.98 12.41 -12.93
CA ALA A 273 5.26 11.64 -13.94
C ALA A 273 5.07 10.17 -13.51
N PHE A 274 6.07 9.58 -12.88
CA PHE A 274 5.98 8.20 -12.38
C PHE A 274 4.90 8.04 -11.30
N GLU A 275 4.84 8.92 -10.31
CA GLU A 275 3.77 8.88 -9.30
C GLU A 275 2.37 9.03 -9.93
N TRP A 276 2.24 9.88 -10.96
CA TRP A 276 0.98 10.02 -11.69
C TRP A 276 0.62 8.75 -12.45
N ALA A 277 1.60 8.09 -13.11
CA ALA A 277 1.39 6.82 -13.80
C ALA A 277 0.95 5.71 -12.82
N VAL A 278 1.57 5.63 -11.65
CA VAL A 278 1.20 4.69 -10.57
C VAL A 278 -0.21 4.97 -10.04
N SER A 279 -0.54 6.25 -9.78
CA SER A 279 -1.88 6.68 -9.37
C SER A 279 -2.92 6.36 -10.44
N GLY A 280 -2.58 6.56 -11.71
CA GLY A 280 -3.46 6.28 -12.82
C GLY A 280 -3.70 4.79 -13.03
N ALA A 281 -2.66 3.97 -12.92
CA ALA A 281 -2.77 2.51 -12.93
C ALA A 281 -3.70 2.04 -11.81
N ALA A 282 -3.49 2.50 -10.57
CA ALA A 282 -4.35 2.19 -9.44
C ALA A 282 -5.83 2.56 -9.70
N SER A 283 -6.07 3.77 -10.22
CA SER A 283 -7.41 4.27 -10.54
C SER A 283 -8.13 3.43 -11.59
N VAL A 284 -7.43 3.07 -12.67
CA VAL A 284 -7.97 2.21 -13.73
C VAL A 284 -8.26 0.81 -13.19
N MET A 285 -7.37 0.25 -12.37
CA MET A 285 -7.55 -1.09 -11.81
C MET A 285 -8.77 -1.16 -10.91
N VAL A 286 -8.92 -0.20 -9.98
CA VAL A 286 -10.11 -0.11 -9.11
C VAL A 286 -11.38 0.04 -9.95
N HIS A 287 -11.38 0.97 -10.91
CA HIS A 287 -12.53 1.19 -11.79
C HIS A 287 -12.92 -0.07 -12.58
N MET A 288 -11.94 -0.82 -13.10
CA MET A 288 -12.20 -2.04 -13.88
C MET A 288 -12.69 -3.19 -13.00
N LEU A 289 -12.15 -3.33 -11.79
CA LEU A 289 -12.63 -4.32 -10.82
C LEU A 289 -14.08 -4.03 -10.38
N GLU A 290 -14.43 -2.75 -10.14
CA GLU A 290 -15.80 -2.33 -9.82
C GLU A 290 -16.78 -2.65 -10.95
N ARG A 291 -16.31 -2.61 -12.20
CA ARG A 291 -17.06 -3.01 -13.40
C ARG A 291 -17.07 -4.52 -13.65
N GLY A 292 -16.48 -5.32 -12.77
CA GLY A 292 -16.48 -6.78 -12.88
C GLY A 292 -15.53 -7.36 -13.92
N PHE A 293 -14.54 -6.59 -14.39
CA PHE A 293 -13.44 -7.13 -15.18
C PHE A 293 -12.53 -7.98 -14.29
N ALA A 294 -11.95 -9.01 -14.89
CA ALA A 294 -10.79 -9.66 -14.31
C ALA A 294 -9.56 -8.79 -14.63
N VAL A 295 -8.90 -8.26 -13.61
CA VAL A 295 -7.80 -7.29 -13.78
C VAL A 295 -6.46 -7.92 -13.45
N ARG A 296 -5.42 -7.53 -14.18
CA ARG A 296 -4.02 -7.85 -13.91
C ARG A 296 -3.17 -6.59 -14.09
N LEU A 297 -2.25 -6.34 -13.16
CA LEU A 297 -1.16 -5.39 -13.30
C LEU A 297 0.02 -6.12 -13.94
N LEU A 298 0.60 -5.52 -14.98
CA LEU A 298 1.82 -5.98 -15.65
C LEU A 298 2.84 -4.84 -15.61
N MET A 299 4.08 -5.15 -15.25
CA MET A 299 5.20 -4.20 -15.29
C MET A 299 6.13 -4.49 -16.47
N ASP A 300 6.98 -3.54 -16.84
CA ASP A 300 7.90 -3.66 -17.98
C ASP A 300 8.88 -4.84 -17.85
N ASP A 301 9.26 -5.19 -16.62
CA ASP A 301 10.17 -6.30 -16.31
C ASP A 301 9.52 -7.70 -16.51
N GLY A 302 8.22 -7.74 -16.82
CA GLY A 302 7.43 -8.96 -17.01
C GLY A 302 6.73 -9.45 -15.74
N SER A 303 6.89 -8.78 -14.60
CA SER A 303 6.21 -9.16 -13.36
C SER A 303 4.70 -8.85 -13.44
N THR A 304 3.88 -9.77 -12.92
CA THR A 304 2.42 -9.66 -12.96
C THR A 304 1.79 -9.80 -11.58
N VAL A 305 0.71 -9.04 -11.35
CA VAL A 305 -0.08 -9.09 -10.11
C VAL A 305 -1.57 -9.14 -10.44
N PRO A 306 -2.34 -10.15 -9.96
CA PRO A 306 -1.91 -11.24 -9.09
C PRO A 306 -0.98 -12.23 -9.83
N GLY A 307 -0.04 -12.86 -9.12
CA GLY A 307 1.03 -13.69 -9.69
C GLY A 307 0.57 -14.97 -10.41
N GLU A 308 1.52 -15.81 -10.82
CA GLU A 308 1.38 -17.00 -11.70
C GLU A 308 0.50 -18.17 -11.19
N SER A 309 -0.36 -17.97 -10.19
CA SER A 309 -1.34 -19.01 -9.80
C SER A 309 -2.61 -18.90 -10.66
N GLY A 310 -2.53 -19.34 -11.93
CA GLY A 310 -3.60 -19.31 -12.94
C GLY A 310 -3.30 -18.40 -14.13
N ASP A 311 -4.33 -18.03 -14.92
CA ASP A 311 -4.24 -17.12 -16.09
C ASP A 311 -3.70 -15.70 -15.77
N GLY A 312 -3.28 -15.43 -14.52
CA GLY A 312 -2.74 -14.15 -14.05
C GLY A 312 -3.80 -13.08 -13.76
N PHE A 313 -5.09 -13.43 -13.82
CA PHE A 313 -6.19 -12.50 -13.55
C PHE A 313 -6.84 -12.79 -12.20
N SER A 314 -7.40 -11.76 -11.57
CA SER A 314 -8.23 -11.94 -10.37
C SER A 314 -9.34 -12.95 -10.66
N GLY A 315 -9.38 -14.06 -9.90
CA GLY A 315 -10.39 -15.11 -9.97
C GLY A 315 -11.77 -14.64 -9.52
N SER A 316 -12.53 -15.49 -8.84
CA SER A 316 -13.93 -15.30 -8.41
C SER A 316 -14.27 -13.94 -7.75
N ALA A 317 -15.56 -13.66 -7.48
CA ALA A 317 -15.96 -12.38 -6.83
C ALA A 317 -15.40 -12.21 -5.40
N HIS A 318 -14.98 -13.29 -4.74
CA HIS A 318 -14.28 -13.21 -3.45
C HIS A 318 -12.78 -12.91 -3.64
N ASP A 319 -12.16 -13.37 -4.73
CA ASP A 319 -10.76 -13.05 -5.05
C ASP A 319 -10.55 -11.59 -5.44
N SER A 320 -11.58 -10.87 -5.89
CA SER A 320 -11.41 -9.51 -6.43
C SER A 320 -11.00 -8.49 -5.37
N ALA A 321 -11.51 -8.58 -4.14
CA ALA A 321 -11.15 -7.66 -3.06
C ALA A 321 -9.73 -7.91 -2.54
N ASP A 322 -9.36 -9.19 -2.38
CA ASP A 322 -8.01 -9.59 -1.96
C ASP A 322 -6.98 -9.27 -3.05
N SER A 323 -7.33 -9.49 -4.33
CA SER A 323 -6.51 -9.11 -5.48
C SER A 323 -6.34 -7.59 -5.56
N ALA A 324 -7.40 -6.81 -5.34
CA ALA A 324 -7.30 -5.35 -5.27
C ALA A 324 -6.34 -4.91 -4.14
N GLY A 325 -6.45 -5.51 -2.96
CA GLY A 325 -5.54 -5.24 -1.84
C GLY A 325 -4.08 -5.56 -2.18
N LEU A 326 -3.82 -6.71 -2.80
CA LEU A 326 -2.49 -7.14 -3.24
C LEU A 326 -1.90 -6.20 -4.30
N MET A 327 -2.71 -5.80 -5.27
CA MET A 327 -2.35 -4.84 -6.31
C MET A 327 -1.98 -3.48 -5.72
N MET A 328 -2.81 -2.94 -4.82
CA MET A 328 -2.55 -1.66 -4.15
C MET A 328 -1.32 -1.73 -3.24
N ASP A 329 -1.11 -2.85 -2.54
CA ASP A 329 0.10 -3.07 -1.74
C ASP A 329 1.36 -3.19 -2.62
N THR A 330 1.25 -3.78 -3.82
CA THR A 330 2.33 -3.83 -4.81
C THR A 330 2.66 -2.43 -5.33
N LEU A 331 1.64 -1.68 -5.76
CA LEU A 331 1.81 -0.30 -6.22
C LEU A 331 2.30 0.62 -5.10
N ALA A 332 2.03 0.32 -3.83
CA ALA A 332 2.57 1.07 -2.70
C ALA A 332 4.11 0.98 -2.59
N VAL A 333 4.73 -0.11 -3.06
CA VAL A 333 6.17 -0.37 -2.95
C VAL A 333 6.91 -0.42 -4.28
N VAL A 334 6.19 -0.35 -5.40
CA VAL A 334 6.82 -0.33 -6.74
C VAL A 334 7.79 0.85 -6.81
N ASP A 335 8.97 0.62 -7.37
CA ASP A 335 9.99 1.63 -7.66
C ASP A 335 10.45 1.42 -9.11
N HIS A 336 11.32 2.30 -9.59
CA HIS A 336 11.81 2.20 -10.96
C HIS A 336 12.62 0.92 -11.21
N SER A 337 12.36 0.26 -12.34
CA SER A 337 13.18 -0.83 -12.84
C SER A 337 14.51 -0.31 -13.40
N ASP A 338 15.52 -1.19 -13.40
CA ASP A 338 16.86 -0.92 -13.91
C ASP A 338 16.94 -0.83 -15.45
N GLY A 339 15.81 -0.90 -16.18
CA GLY A 339 15.71 -0.48 -17.58
C GLY A 339 15.80 -1.59 -18.65
N GLY A 340 14.99 -2.64 -18.57
CA GLY A 340 15.02 -3.80 -19.49
C GLY A 340 14.20 -3.69 -20.80
N GLY A 341 13.72 -2.51 -21.18
CA GLY A 341 12.76 -2.34 -22.28
C GLY A 341 11.40 -3.01 -22.00
N LEU A 342 10.51 -3.03 -22.98
CA LEU A 342 9.14 -3.57 -22.87
C LEU A 342 9.01 -5.02 -23.37
N SER A 343 10.11 -5.63 -23.84
CA SER A 343 10.08 -6.96 -24.47
C SER A 343 9.62 -8.07 -23.53
N ARG A 344 10.00 -8.02 -22.24
CA ARG A 344 9.56 -9.01 -21.24
C ARG A 344 8.06 -8.92 -20.97
N ALA A 345 7.53 -7.71 -20.84
CA ALA A 345 6.10 -7.49 -20.76
C ALA A 345 5.38 -8.02 -22.03
N TYR A 346 5.96 -7.83 -23.22
CA TYR A 346 5.40 -8.38 -24.46
C TYR A 346 5.36 -9.92 -24.47
N ASP A 347 6.40 -10.58 -23.98
CA ASP A 347 6.45 -12.04 -23.91
C ASP A 347 5.35 -12.62 -23.03
N VAL A 348 5.02 -11.95 -21.91
CA VAL A 348 3.89 -12.32 -21.05
C VAL A 348 2.55 -12.18 -21.77
N LEU A 349 2.37 -11.10 -22.54
CA LEU A 349 1.16 -10.88 -23.36
C LEU A 349 1.09 -11.84 -24.55
N ARG A 350 2.21 -12.43 -24.98
CA ARG A 350 2.24 -13.41 -26.08
C ARG A 350 1.55 -14.71 -25.69
N GLY A 351 1.69 -15.14 -24.44
CA GLY A 351 1.11 -16.39 -23.92
C GLY A 351 -0.41 -16.39 -23.79
N ASN A 352 -1.03 -15.21 -23.66
CA ASN A 352 -2.44 -15.08 -23.28
C ASN A 352 -3.27 -14.29 -24.31
N ASN A 353 -4.58 -14.56 -24.38
CA ASN A 353 -5.52 -13.78 -25.17
C ASN A 353 -6.00 -12.58 -24.33
N GLU A 354 -5.54 -11.39 -24.69
CA GLU A 354 -5.76 -10.17 -23.92
C GLU A 354 -7.04 -9.46 -24.35
N GLY A 355 -7.86 -9.07 -23.37
CA GLY A 355 -9.07 -8.28 -23.63
C GLY A 355 -8.71 -6.81 -23.88
N LEU A 356 -8.86 -6.00 -22.86
CA LEU A 356 -8.48 -4.59 -22.84
C LEU A 356 -7.05 -4.42 -22.30
N LEU A 357 -6.22 -3.65 -22.99
CA LEU A 357 -4.88 -3.26 -22.54
C LEU A 357 -4.87 -1.77 -22.24
N VAL A 358 -4.59 -1.37 -20.99
CA VAL A 358 -4.40 0.04 -20.62
C VAL A 358 -2.97 0.22 -20.21
N ALA A 359 -2.22 1.06 -20.92
CA ALA A 359 -0.80 1.27 -20.67
C ALA A 359 -0.51 2.70 -20.20
N PHE A 360 0.36 2.82 -19.20
CA PHE A 360 0.95 4.08 -18.77
C PHE A 360 2.43 4.05 -19.14
N PHE A 361 2.81 4.81 -20.16
CA PHE A 361 4.16 4.89 -20.69
C PHE A 361 4.83 6.20 -20.27
N GLY A 362 6.11 6.12 -19.91
CA GLY A 362 6.99 7.29 -19.92
C GLY A 362 7.46 7.60 -21.33
N ASP A 363 8.68 8.13 -21.46
CA ASP A 363 9.30 8.31 -22.76
C ASP A 363 9.56 6.96 -23.45
N LEU A 364 9.24 6.92 -24.74
CA LEU A 364 9.39 5.75 -25.60
C LEU A 364 10.37 6.07 -26.72
N ASP A 365 11.34 5.19 -26.91
CA ASP A 365 12.19 5.17 -28.10
C ASP A 365 11.49 4.39 -29.24
N GLU A 366 12.10 4.41 -30.43
CA GLU A 366 11.55 3.78 -31.62
C GLU A 366 11.41 2.25 -31.46
N GLU A 367 12.33 1.61 -30.73
CA GLU A 367 12.27 0.18 -30.42
C GLU A 367 11.07 -0.15 -29.50
N GLN A 368 10.87 0.63 -28.44
CA GLN A 368 9.74 0.48 -27.52
C GLN A 368 8.41 0.74 -28.21
N ILE A 369 8.34 1.73 -29.11
CA ILE A 369 7.13 1.98 -29.92
C ILE A 369 6.82 0.75 -30.77
N ALA A 370 7.83 0.13 -31.40
CA ALA A 370 7.64 -1.09 -32.19
C ALA A 370 7.17 -2.28 -31.31
N VAL A 371 7.67 -2.41 -30.09
CA VAL A 371 7.19 -3.41 -29.12
C VAL A 371 5.74 -3.12 -28.71
N ALA A 372 5.41 -1.88 -28.37
CA ALA A 372 4.04 -1.48 -28.02
C ALA A 372 3.06 -1.69 -29.19
N ALA A 373 3.47 -1.43 -30.43
CA ALA A 373 2.68 -1.73 -31.63
C ALA A 373 2.36 -3.24 -31.74
N ARG A 374 3.34 -4.12 -31.44
CA ARG A 374 3.12 -5.57 -31.41
C ARG A 374 2.19 -5.99 -30.26
N MET A 375 2.24 -5.33 -29.10
CA MET A 375 1.30 -5.57 -28.00
C MET A 375 -0.15 -5.26 -28.42
N ARG A 376 -0.37 -4.16 -29.16
CA ARG A 376 -1.71 -3.77 -29.65
C ARG A 376 -2.37 -4.84 -30.50
N GLN A 377 -1.62 -5.48 -31.40
CA GLN A 377 -2.12 -6.50 -32.32
C GLN A 377 -2.70 -7.73 -31.61
N ARG A 378 -2.32 -7.99 -30.35
CA ARG A 378 -2.81 -9.12 -29.55
C ARG A 378 -3.98 -8.77 -28.63
N SER A 379 -4.26 -7.48 -28.46
CA SER A 379 -5.34 -6.97 -27.61
C SER A 379 -6.59 -6.67 -28.44
N ARG A 380 -7.79 -6.93 -27.89
CA ARG A 380 -9.04 -6.50 -28.53
C ARG A 380 -9.21 -4.98 -28.49
N GLY A 381 -8.64 -4.34 -27.48
CA GLY A 381 -8.53 -2.89 -27.43
C GLY A 381 -7.36 -2.43 -26.61
N ALA A 382 -6.77 -1.29 -27.00
CA ALA A 382 -5.69 -0.71 -26.21
C ALA A 382 -5.78 0.82 -26.09
N VAL A 383 -5.54 1.31 -24.88
CA VAL A 383 -5.47 2.72 -24.53
C VAL A 383 -4.10 2.99 -23.93
N ALA A 384 -3.40 4.01 -24.41
CA ALA A 384 -2.09 4.39 -23.91
C ALA A 384 -2.13 5.83 -23.38
N PHE A 385 -1.71 6.02 -22.14
CA PHE A 385 -1.39 7.32 -21.57
C PHE A 385 0.12 7.52 -21.65
N VAL A 386 0.56 8.50 -22.44
CA VAL A 386 1.99 8.80 -22.63
C VAL A 386 2.34 10.06 -21.86
N LEU A 387 3.25 9.91 -20.90
CA LEU A 387 3.76 10.98 -20.05
C LEU A 387 5.10 11.48 -20.62
N GLY A 388 5.07 12.58 -21.37
CA GLY A 388 6.30 13.16 -21.93
C GLY A 388 7.17 13.79 -20.85
N SER A 389 8.36 13.24 -20.59
CA SER A 389 9.17 13.62 -19.42
C SER A 389 9.57 15.10 -19.41
N GLU A 390 9.84 15.69 -20.58
CA GLU A 390 10.20 17.11 -20.73
C GLU A 390 9.09 18.07 -20.32
N ASP A 391 7.83 17.71 -20.56
CA ASP A 391 6.68 18.54 -20.17
C ASP A 391 6.48 18.50 -18.66
N TRP A 392 6.73 17.34 -18.05
CA TRP A 392 6.66 17.14 -16.60
C TRP A 392 7.82 17.80 -15.86
N ALA A 393 9.02 17.83 -16.46
CA ALA A 393 10.16 18.58 -15.94
C ALA A 393 9.87 20.09 -15.97
N ARG A 394 9.41 20.63 -17.11
CA ARG A 394 9.08 22.05 -17.29
C ARG A 394 7.92 22.51 -16.42
N GLY A 395 6.87 21.70 -16.26
CA GLY A 395 5.73 22.03 -15.41
C GLY A 395 6.12 22.21 -13.93
N ARG A 396 7.15 21.50 -13.47
CA ARG A 396 7.68 21.63 -12.11
C ARG A 396 8.48 22.91 -11.92
N GLU A 397 9.25 23.33 -12.93
CA GLU A 397 10.00 24.58 -12.92
C GLU A 397 9.09 25.81 -13.05
N ALA A 398 8.05 25.74 -13.88
CA ALA A 398 7.06 26.82 -14.04
C ALA A 398 6.24 27.09 -12.76
N GLY A 399 6.04 26.07 -11.90
CA GLY A 399 5.45 26.24 -10.57
C GLY A 399 6.40 26.90 -9.55
N ALA A 400 7.70 26.96 -9.84
CA ALA A 400 8.74 27.53 -8.97
C ALA A 400 9.31 28.86 -9.49
N SER A 401 9.20 29.16 -10.78
CA SER A 401 9.61 30.44 -11.37
C SER A 401 8.86 30.72 -12.67
N ALA A 402 8.12 31.83 -12.73
CA ALA A 402 7.42 32.28 -13.92
C ALA A 402 8.38 33.01 -14.88
N SER A 403 8.98 32.29 -15.85
CA SER A 403 9.49 32.91 -17.09
C SER A 403 9.84 31.91 -18.22
N LEU A 404 9.11 32.07 -19.34
CA LEU A 404 9.52 32.07 -20.77
C LEU A 404 10.11 30.81 -21.47
N SER A 405 9.36 30.36 -22.49
CA SER A 405 9.73 30.13 -23.91
C SER A 405 9.23 28.78 -24.48
N PRO A 406 8.49 28.76 -25.61
CA PRO A 406 7.99 27.53 -26.24
C PRO A 406 9.07 26.91 -27.14
N GLY A 407 9.92 26.05 -26.55
CA GLY A 407 10.85 25.15 -27.27
C GLY A 407 10.20 23.80 -27.60
N SER A 408 10.55 23.25 -28.77
CA SER A 408 9.86 22.22 -29.57
C SER A 408 9.49 20.89 -28.89
N SER A 409 8.19 20.55 -28.88
CA SER A 409 7.61 19.29 -28.43
C SER A 409 7.63 18.17 -29.51
N ALA A 410 8.69 18.04 -30.31
CA ALA A 410 8.72 17.16 -31.48
C ALA A 410 8.74 15.64 -31.16
N PRO A 411 9.64 15.10 -30.31
CA PRO A 411 9.79 13.65 -30.16
C PRO A 411 8.57 12.97 -29.51
N ALA A 412 7.95 13.62 -28.52
CA ALA A 412 6.74 13.10 -27.89
C ALA A 412 5.52 13.11 -28.83
N ALA A 413 5.44 14.08 -29.76
CA ALA A 413 4.36 14.16 -30.74
C ALA A 413 4.51 13.07 -31.81
N ASP A 414 5.74 12.78 -32.24
CA ASP A 414 6.03 11.71 -33.20
C ASP A 414 5.73 10.32 -32.62
N GLY A 415 6.12 10.06 -31.36
CA GLY A 415 5.79 8.79 -30.69
C GLY A 415 4.29 8.56 -30.52
N LEU A 416 3.52 9.60 -30.15
CA LEU A 416 2.05 9.53 -30.06
C LEU A 416 1.41 9.20 -31.41
N ARG A 417 1.92 9.80 -32.50
CA ARG A 417 1.44 9.54 -33.85
C ARG A 417 1.69 8.09 -34.25
N LEU A 418 2.90 7.58 -34.03
CA LEU A 418 3.24 6.19 -34.35
C LEU A 418 2.41 5.17 -33.56
N LEU A 419 2.13 5.44 -32.28
CA LEU A 419 1.22 4.60 -31.49
C LEU A 419 -0.21 4.60 -32.05
N ARG A 420 -0.72 5.77 -32.46
CA ARG A 420 -2.05 5.90 -33.08
C ARG A 420 -2.12 5.17 -34.42
N GLU A 421 -1.09 5.29 -35.25
CA GLU A 421 -0.96 4.55 -36.52
C GLU A 421 -0.90 3.03 -36.29
N ALA A 422 -0.28 2.58 -35.19
CA ALA A 422 -0.31 1.18 -34.76
C ALA A 422 -1.66 0.71 -34.18
N GLY A 423 -2.66 1.61 -34.08
CA GLY A 423 -4.02 1.32 -33.65
C GLY A 423 -4.30 1.53 -32.16
N TRP A 424 -3.36 2.11 -31.40
CA TRP A 424 -3.61 2.53 -30.02
C TRP A 424 -4.49 3.77 -29.94
N THR A 425 -5.37 3.83 -28.95
CA THR A 425 -5.93 5.12 -28.51
C THR A 425 -4.92 5.77 -27.57
N ALA A 426 -3.96 6.50 -28.16
CA ALA A 426 -2.89 7.16 -27.41
C ALA A 426 -3.27 8.60 -27.05
N VAL A 427 -3.22 8.92 -25.75
CA VAL A 427 -3.53 10.23 -25.18
C VAL A 427 -2.30 10.76 -24.44
N LYS A 428 -1.96 12.02 -24.69
CA LYS A 428 -0.87 12.70 -23.97
C LYS A 428 -1.34 13.12 -22.58
N ALA A 429 -0.56 12.86 -21.55
CA ALA A 429 -0.83 13.27 -20.18
C ALA A 429 0.14 14.37 -19.72
N PRO A 430 -0.24 15.66 -19.79
CA PRO A 430 0.58 16.76 -19.27
C PRO A 430 0.48 16.88 -17.74
N PRO A 431 1.43 17.58 -17.08
CA PRO A 431 1.37 17.77 -15.63
C PRO A 431 0.11 18.55 -15.21
N GLY A 432 -0.51 18.14 -14.10
CA GLY A 432 -1.67 18.81 -13.51
C GLY A 432 -3.03 18.44 -14.14
N THR A 433 -3.08 17.55 -15.13
CA THR A 433 -4.36 17.03 -15.64
C THR A 433 -4.90 15.88 -14.82
N GLU A 434 -6.19 15.94 -14.50
CA GLU A 434 -6.94 14.84 -13.89
C GLU A 434 -7.09 13.67 -14.86
N LEU A 435 -6.93 12.44 -14.35
CA LEU A 435 -7.03 11.24 -15.17
C LEU A 435 -8.45 11.07 -15.72
N ALA A 436 -9.47 11.42 -14.94
CA ALA A 436 -10.89 11.31 -15.33
C ALA A 436 -11.20 12.06 -16.65
N ARG A 437 -10.51 13.18 -16.92
CA ARG A 437 -10.66 13.94 -18.17
C ARG A 437 -10.01 13.22 -19.35
N LEU A 438 -8.78 12.74 -19.17
CA LEU A 438 -8.06 12.00 -20.22
C LEU A 438 -8.74 10.67 -20.53
N TRP A 439 -9.33 10.03 -19.51
CA TRP A 439 -10.15 8.83 -19.65
C TRP A 439 -11.37 9.08 -20.53
N ARG A 440 -12.06 10.23 -20.35
CA ARG A 440 -13.18 10.65 -21.21
C ARG A 440 -12.74 10.88 -22.66
N GLN A 441 -11.64 11.60 -22.85
CA GLN A 441 -11.08 11.83 -24.17
C GLN A 441 -10.73 10.52 -24.89
N ALA A 442 -10.13 9.55 -24.19
CA ALA A 442 -9.83 8.24 -24.77
C ALA A 442 -11.11 7.49 -25.20
N GLY A 443 -12.20 7.60 -24.44
CA GLY A 443 -13.50 7.05 -24.83
C GLY A 443 -14.06 7.70 -26.11
N GLU A 444 -13.99 9.03 -26.20
CA GLU A 444 -14.51 9.81 -27.33
C GLU A 444 -13.72 9.58 -28.62
N GLU A 445 -12.38 9.71 -28.58
CA GLU A 445 -11.50 9.49 -29.74
C GLU A 445 -11.72 8.11 -30.38
N ARG A 446 -12.03 7.11 -29.55
CA ARG A 446 -12.26 5.75 -30.03
C ARG A 446 -13.66 5.52 -30.60
N SER A 447 -14.66 6.22 -30.09
CA SER A 447 -16.02 6.18 -30.64
C SER A 447 -16.13 6.86 -32.01
N GLY A 448 -15.34 7.91 -32.25
CA GLY A 448 -15.30 8.65 -33.52
C GLY A 448 -14.64 7.88 -34.68
N VAL A 449 -13.73 6.95 -34.40
CA VAL A 449 -13.13 6.09 -35.44
C VAL A 449 -14.13 5.07 -35.99
N GLY A 450 -15.21 4.76 -35.26
CA GLY A 450 -16.25 3.83 -35.70
C GLY A 450 -17.34 4.43 -36.61
N SER A 451 -17.43 5.76 -36.73
CA SER A 451 -18.52 6.42 -37.47
C SER A 451 -18.17 6.84 -38.90
N THR A 452 -16.91 6.73 -39.33
CA THR A 452 -16.44 7.21 -40.64
C THR A 452 -16.42 6.17 -41.77
N THR A 453 -16.83 4.91 -41.52
CA THR A 453 -16.91 3.86 -42.56
C THR A 453 -18.33 3.64 -43.13
N GLY A 454 -19.27 4.54 -42.87
CA GLY A 454 -20.60 4.53 -43.51
C GLY A 454 -20.54 5.07 -44.94
N PHE A 455 -20.19 4.21 -45.88
CA PHE A 455 -20.19 4.47 -47.32
C PHE A 455 -21.61 4.86 -47.81
N SER A 456 -21.88 6.15 -48.02
CA SER A 456 -23.08 6.61 -48.72
C SER A 456 -22.86 6.50 -50.23
N GLY A 457 -22.95 5.27 -50.76
CA GLY A 457 -23.04 5.02 -52.19
C GLY A 457 -24.51 4.92 -52.62
N GLY A 458 -25.16 6.05 -52.89
CA GLY A 458 -26.45 6.10 -53.56
C GLY A 458 -26.23 6.32 -55.06
N TRP A 459 -26.61 5.32 -55.86
CA TRP A 459 -26.50 5.33 -57.32
C TRP A 459 -27.49 6.33 -57.96
N SER A 460 -27.10 6.74 -59.17
CA SER A 460 -27.75 7.65 -60.11
C SER A 460 -29.18 7.25 -60.49
#